data_AF-A0A5B2Z2P6-F1
#
_entry.id   AF-A0A5B2Z2P6-F1
#
_cell.length_a   1.000
_cell.length_b   1.000
_cell.length_c   1.000
_cell.angle_alpha   90.00
_cell.angle_beta   90.00
_cell.angle_gamma   90.00
#
_symmetry.space_group_name_H-M   'P 1'
#
loop_
_entity.id
_entity.type
_entity.pdbx_description
1 polymer ?
#
loop_
_entity_poly.entity_id
_entity_poly.type
_entity_poly.pdbx_seq_one_letter_code
_entity_poly.pdbx_strand_id
1 'polypeptide(L)'
;MNYIAWLIVFCEISFWIVIILGLIIRYILRLKKLGFLFLALTPVIDILLLIVTTIDLLNGAKAELPHAIAAVYISVSLVFGKSMIRWFDDKFRYYIMRQGNKPNKLTGYDYSIYYAKTWLKHLLSYIIGMSLLFLIKILVNNNDKTEALNGVIHGWSIIIVIDLIICITYFIWPPKEK
;
A
#
# COMPACT_ATOMS: atom_id res chain seq x y z
N MET A 1 -11.69 27.02 14.49
CA MET A 1 -10.66 25.96 14.27
C MET A 1 -11.39 24.63 14.19
N ASN A 2 -11.40 24.01 13.02
CA ASN A 2 -12.22 22.83 12.73
C ASN A 2 -11.75 21.62 13.54
N TYR A 3 -12.66 21.03 14.32
CA TYR A 3 -12.46 19.76 15.02
C TYR A 3 -11.92 18.65 14.09
N ILE A 4 -12.29 18.71 12.80
CA ILE A 4 -11.86 17.77 11.75
C ILE A 4 -10.34 17.82 11.53
N ALA A 5 -9.73 19.02 11.51
CA ALA A 5 -8.29 19.15 11.33
C ALA A 5 -7.48 18.55 12.50
N TRP A 6 -7.97 18.72 13.73
CA TRP A 6 -7.39 18.06 14.90
C TRP A 6 -7.51 16.53 14.83
N LEU A 7 -8.62 16.04 14.29
CA LEU A 7 -8.88 14.61 14.11
C LEU A 7 -7.91 14.00 13.06
N ILE A 8 -7.65 14.72 11.97
CA ILE A 8 -6.64 14.35 10.96
C ILE A 8 -5.26 14.22 11.60
N VAL A 9 -4.82 15.24 12.35
CA VAL A 9 -3.52 15.22 13.05
C VAL A 9 -3.45 14.07 14.06
N PHE A 10 -4.54 13.82 14.79
CA PHE A 10 -4.61 12.70 15.73
C PHE A 10 -4.52 11.34 15.03
N CYS A 11 -5.19 11.16 13.89
CA CYS A 11 -5.08 9.96 13.06
C CYS A 11 -3.64 9.76 12.56
N GLU A 12 -2.97 10.82 12.10
CA GLU A 12 -1.58 10.77 11.65
C GLU A 12 -0.63 10.34 12.78
N ILE A 13 -0.78 10.94 13.96
CA ILE A 13 0.02 10.57 15.14
C ILE A 13 -0.24 9.12 15.54
N SER A 14 -1.52 8.70 15.55
CA SER A 14 -1.92 7.34 15.89
C SER A 14 -1.35 6.32 14.91
N PHE A 15 -1.30 6.65 13.61
CA PHE A 15 -0.71 5.82 12.57
C PHE A 15 0.78 5.53 12.87
N TRP A 16 1.57 6.57 13.15
CA TRP A 16 2.99 6.41 13.47
C TRP A 16 3.21 5.61 14.76
N ILE A 17 2.41 5.87 15.79
CA ILE A 17 2.48 5.13 17.06
C ILE A 17 2.22 3.65 16.83
N VAL A 18 1.16 3.30 16.07
CA VAL A 18 0.78 1.90 15.82
C VAL A 18 1.81 1.17 14.98
N ILE A 19 2.41 1.82 13.98
CA ILE A 19 3.52 1.25 13.21
C ILE A 19 4.71 0.95 14.12
N ILE A 20 5.17 1.93 14.90
CA ILE A 20 6.33 1.79 15.78
C ILE A 20 6.07 0.67 16.79
N LEU A 21 4.90 0.68 17.43
CA LEU A 21 4.53 -0.34 18.40
C LEU A 21 4.45 -1.74 17.77
N GLY A 22 3.86 -1.85 16.58
CA GLY A 22 3.78 -3.10 15.83
C GLY A 22 5.16 -3.67 15.49
N LEU A 23 6.10 -2.82 15.09
CA LEU A 23 7.49 -3.20 14.81
C LEU A 23 8.24 -3.61 16.10
N ILE A 24 8.07 -2.87 17.21
CA ILE A 24 8.67 -3.19 18.51
C ILE A 24 8.17 -4.56 19.00
N ILE A 25 6.85 -4.79 19.03
CA ILE A 25 6.26 -6.05 19.48
C ILE A 25 6.74 -7.21 18.60
N ARG A 26 6.87 -6.97 17.30
CA ARG A 26 7.28 -8.01 16.35
C ARG A 26 8.76 -8.38 16.47
N TYR A 27 9.67 -7.41 16.54
CA TYR A 27 11.11 -7.66 16.46
C TYR A 27 11.81 -7.71 17.81
N ILE A 28 11.39 -6.88 18.76
CA ILE A 28 11.97 -6.86 20.10
C ILE A 28 11.32 -7.94 20.96
N LEU A 29 9.99 -7.97 21.03
CA LEU A 29 9.27 -8.97 21.83
C LEU A 29 9.09 -10.32 21.10
N ARG A 30 9.44 -10.41 19.81
CA ARG A 30 9.33 -11.62 18.96
C ARG A 30 7.92 -12.20 18.86
N LEU A 31 6.88 -11.41 19.19
CA LEU A 31 5.48 -11.83 19.18
C LEU A 31 4.86 -11.57 17.80
N LYS A 32 5.12 -12.48 16.86
CA LYS A 32 4.71 -12.37 15.45
C LYS A 32 3.21 -12.12 15.25
N LYS A 33 2.35 -12.76 16.06
CA LYS A 33 0.88 -12.63 15.93
C LYS A 33 0.39 -11.25 16.37
N LEU A 34 0.89 -10.74 17.50
CA LEU A 34 0.51 -9.42 18.00
C LEU A 34 1.11 -8.31 17.14
N GLY A 35 2.37 -8.45 16.71
CA GLY A 35 2.98 -7.52 15.77
C GLY A 35 2.21 -7.46 14.43
N PHE A 36 1.72 -8.60 13.94
CA PHE A 36 0.84 -8.62 12.76
C PHE A 36 -0.48 -7.90 13.01
N LEU A 37 -1.11 -8.12 14.18
CA LEU A 37 -2.37 -7.45 14.53
C LEU A 37 -2.21 -5.92 14.58
N PHE A 38 -1.16 -5.42 15.22
CA PHE A 38 -0.87 -3.98 15.29
C PHE A 38 -0.57 -3.41 13.89
N LEU A 39 0.23 -4.10 13.08
CA LEU A 39 0.48 -3.66 11.70
C LEU A 39 -0.79 -3.73 10.83
N ALA A 40 -1.67 -4.69 11.06
CA ALA A 40 -2.97 -4.77 10.36
C ALA A 40 -3.94 -3.68 10.81
N LEU A 41 -3.73 -3.06 11.97
CA LEU A 41 -4.49 -1.89 12.42
C LEU A 41 -4.12 -0.62 11.64
N THR A 42 -2.94 -0.58 11.01
CA THR A 42 -2.48 0.58 10.23
C THR A 42 -3.41 0.92 9.06
N PRO A 43 -3.81 0.00 8.15
CA PRO A 43 -4.79 0.31 7.11
C PRO A 43 -6.17 0.67 7.69
N VAL A 44 -6.52 0.23 8.90
CA VAL A 44 -7.80 0.61 9.53
C VAL A 44 -7.78 2.09 9.93
N ILE A 45 -6.68 2.55 10.53
CA ILE A 45 -6.48 3.97 10.85
C ILE A 45 -6.46 4.81 9.59
N ASP A 46 -5.83 4.30 8.54
CA ASP A 46 -5.74 4.98 7.24
C ASP A 46 -7.11 5.10 6.55
N ILE A 47 -7.96 4.07 6.64
CA ILE A 47 -9.36 4.15 6.18
C ILE A 47 -10.14 5.20 6.97
N LEU A 48 -9.96 5.27 8.30
CA LEU A 48 -10.58 6.31 9.13
C LEU A 48 -10.11 7.71 8.73
N LEU A 49 -8.81 7.89 8.49
CA LEU A 49 -8.24 9.14 8.00
C LEU A 49 -8.86 9.51 6.64
N LEU A 50 -9.00 8.56 5.72
CA LEU A 50 -9.61 8.76 4.41
C LEU A 50 -11.11 9.15 4.52
N ILE A 51 -11.85 8.56 5.46
CA ILE A 51 -13.26 8.94 5.73
C ILE A 51 -13.33 10.37 6.28
N VAL A 52 -12.54 10.68 7.30
CA VAL A 52 -12.54 12.00 7.96
C VAL A 52 -12.16 13.09 6.97
N THR A 53 -11.16 12.83 6.13
CA THR A 53 -10.72 13.77 5.10
C THR A 53 -11.76 13.91 3.99
N THR A 54 -12.45 12.84 3.59
CA THR A 54 -13.59 12.92 2.66
C THR A 54 -14.71 13.81 3.22
N ILE A 55 -15.01 13.71 4.52
CA ILE A 55 -15.98 14.60 5.18
C ILE A 55 -15.48 16.05 5.17
N ASP A 56 -14.19 16.29 5.38
CA ASP A 56 -13.61 17.64 5.29
C ASP A 56 -13.74 18.24 3.88
N LEU A 57 -13.54 17.42 2.84
CA LEU A 57 -13.71 17.83 1.43
C LEU A 57 -15.15 18.23 1.12
N LEU A 58 -16.12 17.48 1.65
CA LEU A 58 -17.55 17.79 1.54
C LEU A 58 -17.88 19.13 2.22
N ASN A 59 -17.22 19.44 3.34
CA ASN A 59 -17.43 20.68 4.09
C ASN A 59 -16.75 21.91 3.47
N GLY A 60 -15.96 21.75 2.41
CA GLY A 60 -15.34 22.90 1.75
C GLY A 60 -13.85 22.75 1.44
N ALA A 61 -13.15 21.80 2.07
CA ALA A 61 -11.71 21.66 1.94
C ALA A 61 -11.29 21.20 0.54
N LYS A 62 -10.01 21.41 0.19
CA LYS A 62 -9.42 20.97 -1.08
C LYS A 62 -8.68 19.65 -0.88
N ALA A 63 -8.77 18.75 -1.86
CA ALA A 63 -8.03 17.49 -1.78
C ALA A 63 -6.56 17.75 -2.10
N GLU A 64 -5.71 17.38 -1.16
CA GLU A 64 -4.26 17.42 -1.35
C GLU A 64 -3.71 16.05 -1.76
N LEU A 65 -2.50 16.06 -2.34
CA LEU A 65 -1.78 14.85 -2.76
C LEU A 65 -1.68 13.76 -1.68
N PRO A 66 -1.41 14.05 -0.39
CA PRO A 66 -1.30 13.00 0.64
C PRO A 66 -2.56 12.13 0.74
N HIS A 67 -3.75 12.72 0.57
CA HIS A 67 -5.03 12.01 0.64
C HIS A 67 -5.20 11.01 -0.50
N ALA A 68 -4.81 11.43 -1.72
CA ALA A 68 -4.87 10.56 -2.88
C ALA A 68 -3.84 9.42 -2.77
N ILE A 69 -2.66 9.69 -2.21
CA ILE A 69 -1.63 8.69 -1.95
C ILE A 69 -2.07 7.69 -0.87
N ALA A 70 -2.79 8.14 0.17
CA ALA A 70 -3.32 7.26 1.21
C ALA A 70 -4.25 6.18 0.64
N ALA A 71 -5.13 6.53 -0.31
CA ALA A 71 -6.00 5.56 -0.98
C ALA A 71 -5.21 4.45 -1.70
N VAL A 72 -4.12 4.83 -2.38
CA VAL A 72 -3.19 3.90 -3.03
C VAL A 72 -2.44 3.05 -2.01
N TYR A 73 -2.00 3.67 -0.90
CA TYR A 73 -1.30 2.97 0.17
C TYR A 73 -2.20 1.90 0.82
N ILE A 74 -3.46 2.23 1.11
CA ILE A 74 -4.45 1.28 1.64
C ILE A 74 -4.63 0.08 0.72
N SER A 75 -4.84 0.32 -0.59
CA SER A 75 -5.08 -0.77 -1.53
C SER A 75 -3.86 -1.69 -1.68
N VAL A 76 -2.66 -1.09 -1.72
CA VAL A 76 -1.40 -1.84 -1.78
C VAL A 76 -1.19 -2.62 -0.47
N SER A 77 -1.45 -2.01 0.68
CA SER A 77 -1.33 -2.66 1.99
C SER A 77 -2.30 -3.83 2.15
N LEU A 78 -3.55 -3.71 1.67
CA LEU A 78 -4.54 -4.78 1.73
C LEU A 78 -4.13 -5.99 0.85
N VAL A 79 -3.66 -5.75 -0.37
CA VAL A 79 -3.33 -6.83 -1.30
C VAL A 79 -1.96 -7.44 -1.02
N PHE A 80 -0.95 -6.61 -0.77
CA PHE A 80 0.42 -7.06 -0.56
C PHE A 80 0.78 -7.30 0.91
N GLY A 81 -0.02 -6.84 1.87
CA GLY A 81 0.33 -6.82 3.29
C GLY A 81 0.88 -8.14 3.81
N LYS A 82 0.14 -9.25 3.64
CA LYS A 82 0.62 -10.58 4.07
C LYS A 82 1.92 -11.01 3.38
N SER A 83 2.06 -10.71 2.09
CA SER A 83 3.22 -11.08 1.28
C SER A 83 4.46 -10.27 1.65
N MET A 84 4.29 -8.95 1.80
CA MET A 84 5.35 -8.01 2.17
C MET A 84 5.84 -8.31 3.59
N ILE A 85 4.91 -8.60 4.50
CA ILE A 85 5.23 -9.01 5.86
C ILE A 85 6.05 -10.31 5.90
N ARG A 86 5.64 -11.34 5.14
CA ARG A 86 6.37 -12.61 5.10
C ARG A 86 7.76 -12.44 4.48
N TRP A 87 7.85 -11.65 3.41
CA TRP A 87 9.12 -11.31 2.78
C TRP A 87 10.06 -10.58 3.75
N PHE A 88 9.53 -9.64 4.53
CA PHE A 88 10.31 -8.92 5.52
C PHE A 88 10.75 -9.84 6.66
N ASP A 89 9.89 -10.72 7.17
CA ASP A 89 10.25 -11.72 8.18
C ASP A 89 11.38 -12.66 7.72
N ASP A 90 11.32 -13.12 6.47
CA ASP A 90 12.36 -13.98 5.90
C ASP A 90 13.68 -13.24 5.77
N LYS A 91 13.63 -11.97 5.35
CA LYS A 91 14.81 -11.12 5.19
C LYS A 91 15.40 -10.72 6.55
N PHE A 92 14.57 -10.40 7.54
CA PHE A 92 14.99 -10.09 8.90
C PHE A 92 15.68 -11.30 9.55
N ARG A 93 15.13 -12.50 9.40
CA ARG A 93 15.75 -13.73 9.90
C ARG A 93 17.14 -13.95 9.29
N TYR A 94 17.27 -13.77 7.98
CA TYR A 94 18.54 -13.99 7.30
C TYR A 94 19.58 -12.90 7.60
N TYR A 95 19.25 -11.61 7.46
CA TYR A 95 20.22 -10.52 7.57
C TYR A 95 20.52 -10.13 9.03
N ILE A 96 19.52 -10.11 9.90
CA ILE A 96 19.65 -9.59 11.26
C ILE A 96 19.87 -10.73 12.26
N MET A 97 19.05 -11.78 12.18
CA MET A 97 19.19 -12.92 13.10
C MET A 97 20.27 -13.92 12.65
N ARG A 98 20.80 -13.80 11.42
CA ARG A 98 21.74 -14.76 10.79
C ARG A 98 21.23 -16.21 10.87
N GLN A 99 19.92 -16.38 10.79
CA GLN A 99 19.24 -17.67 10.88
C GLN A 99 18.48 -17.96 9.58
N GLY A 100 18.64 -19.17 9.05
CA GLY A 100 17.93 -19.66 7.86
C GLY A 100 18.71 -19.55 6.55
N ASN A 101 18.20 -20.21 5.52
CA ASN A 101 18.82 -20.25 4.19
C ASN A 101 18.58 -18.94 3.42
N LYS A 102 19.51 -18.62 2.52
CA LYS A 102 19.42 -17.45 1.63
C LYS A 102 18.07 -17.48 0.89
N PRO A 103 17.33 -16.35 0.81
CA PRO A 103 16.05 -16.32 0.11
C PRO A 103 16.24 -16.82 -1.34
N ASN A 104 15.48 -17.86 -1.71
CA ASN A 104 15.58 -18.49 -3.02
C ASN A 104 15.39 -17.45 -4.13
N LYS A 105 16.39 -17.33 -5.00
CA LYS A 105 16.25 -16.60 -6.26
C LYS A 105 15.58 -17.55 -7.24
N LEU A 106 14.33 -17.26 -7.61
CA LEU A 106 13.66 -17.95 -8.70
C LEU A 106 14.35 -17.54 -10.01
N THR A 107 14.57 -18.50 -10.90
CA THR A 107 15.25 -18.32 -12.18
C THR A 107 14.41 -18.88 -13.34
N GLY A 108 14.66 -18.39 -14.56
CA GLY A 108 13.96 -18.88 -15.75
C GLY A 108 12.44 -18.67 -15.72
N TYR A 109 11.68 -19.66 -16.17
CA TYR A 109 10.22 -19.58 -16.27
C TYR A 109 9.50 -19.49 -14.92
N ASP A 110 10.08 -20.05 -13.85
CA ASP A 110 9.52 -19.95 -12.51
C ASP A 110 9.52 -18.50 -11.99
N TYR A 111 10.53 -17.72 -12.40
CA TYR A 111 10.54 -16.28 -12.15
C TYR A 111 9.42 -15.56 -12.89
N SER A 112 9.20 -15.87 -14.17
CA SER A 112 8.14 -15.24 -14.97
C SER A 112 6.74 -15.56 -14.43
N ILE A 113 6.48 -16.80 -13.98
CA ILE A 113 5.21 -17.17 -13.33
C ILE A 113 5.03 -16.45 -11.99
N TYR A 114 6.10 -16.37 -11.19
CA TYR A 114 6.06 -15.61 -9.92
C TYR A 114 5.82 -14.12 -10.15
N TYR A 115 6.45 -13.54 -11.18
CA TYR A 115 6.25 -12.16 -11.59
C TYR A 115 4.80 -11.93 -12.02
N ALA A 116 4.23 -12.79 -12.86
CA ALA A 116 2.83 -12.70 -13.26
C ALA A 116 1.84 -12.75 -12.07
N LYS A 117 2.10 -13.61 -11.06
CA LYS A 117 1.31 -13.62 -9.81
C LYS A 117 1.44 -12.31 -9.03
N THR A 118 2.61 -11.68 -9.05
CA THR A 118 2.86 -10.40 -8.40
C THR A 118 2.19 -9.26 -9.16
N TRP A 119 2.23 -9.29 -10.49
CA TRP A 119 1.52 -8.38 -11.37
C TRP A 119 0.00 -8.46 -11.18
N LEU A 120 -0.58 -9.67 -11.08
CA LEU A 120 -2.01 -9.84 -10.79
C LEU A 120 -2.41 -9.20 -9.44
N LYS A 121 -1.55 -9.30 -8.42
CA LYS A 121 -1.76 -8.59 -7.15
C LYS A 121 -1.67 -7.07 -7.33
N HIS A 122 -0.76 -6.60 -8.17
CA HIS A 122 -0.62 -5.17 -8.46
C HIS A 122 -1.88 -4.64 -9.17
N LEU A 123 -2.42 -5.40 -10.13
CA LEU A 123 -3.70 -5.13 -10.78
C LEU A 123 -4.86 -5.12 -9.79
N LEU A 124 -4.94 -6.10 -8.88
CA LEU A 124 -5.99 -6.14 -7.87
C LEU A 124 -5.92 -4.91 -6.93
N SER A 125 -4.71 -4.51 -6.53
CA SER A 125 -4.49 -3.29 -5.75
C SER A 125 -4.95 -2.07 -6.51
N TYR A 126 -4.61 -1.98 -7.79
CA TYR A 126 -5.04 -0.89 -8.67
C TYR A 126 -6.56 -0.78 -8.77
N ILE A 127 -7.27 -1.90 -8.95
CA ILE A 127 -8.73 -1.92 -9.00
C ILE A 127 -9.33 -1.39 -7.68
N ILE A 128 -8.80 -1.84 -6.54
CA ILE A 128 -9.29 -1.41 -5.21
C ILE A 128 -9.02 0.09 -5.00
N GLY A 129 -7.79 0.56 -5.28
CA GLY A 129 -7.44 1.95 -5.07
C GLY A 129 -8.14 2.89 -6.06
N MET A 130 -8.32 2.49 -7.32
CA MET A 130 -9.14 3.23 -8.29
C MET A 130 -10.59 3.32 -7.84
N SER A 131 -11.15 2.24 -7.30
CA SER A 131 -12.51 2.25 -6.76
C SER A 131 -12.66 3.24 -5.61
N LEU A 132 -11.70 3.26 -4.67
CA LEU A 132 -11.64 4.24 -3.57
C LEU A 132 -11.54 5.68 -4.06
N LEU A 133 -10.62 5.97 -4.98
CA LEU A 133 -10.43 7.32 -5.55
C LEU A 133 -11.67 7.78 -6.33
N PHE A 134 -12.28 6.89 -7.11
CA PHE A 134 -13.48 7.19 -7.87
C PHE A 134 -14.69 7.42 -6.96
N LEU A 135 -14.81 6.64 -5.87
CA LEU A 135 -15.84 6.83 -4.85
C LEU A 135 -15.72 8.22 -4.20
N ILE A 136 -14.51 8.63 -3.81
CA ILE A 136 -14.28 9.99 -3.26
C ILE A 136 -14.66 11.06 -4.29
N LYS A 137 -14.27 10.87 -5.56
CA LYS A 137 -14.58 11.81 -6.63
C LYS A 137 -16.09 11.99 -6.83
N ILE A 138 -16.85 10.89 -6.84
CA ILE A 138 -18.32 10.93 -6.94
C ILE A 138 -18.94 11.64 -5.74
N LEU A 139 -18.46 11.34 -4.52
CA LEU A 139 -18.99 11.94 -3.29
C LEU A 139 -18.78 13.46 -3.25
N VAL A 140 -17.58 13.93 -3.64
CA VAL A 140 -17.23 15.35 -3.59
C VAL A 140 -17.91 16.16 -4.71
N ASN A 141 -18.25 15.52 -5.85
CA ASN A 141 -18.95 16.10 -7.01
C ASN A 141 -18.44 17.49 -7.45
N ASN A 142 -17.14 17.74 -7.30
CA ASN A 142 -16.52 19.03 -7.62
C ASN A 142 -15.13 18.78 -8.25
N ASN A 143 -14.99 19.16 -9.52
CA ASN A 143 -13.78 18.92 -10.31
C ASN A 143 -12.57 19.73 -9.82
N ASP A 144 -12.79 20.97 -9.36
CA ASP A 144 -11.70 21.85 -8.90
C ASP A 144 -11.08 21.38 -7.59
N LYS A 145 -11.85 20.66 -6.77
CA LYS A 145 -11.38 20.10 -5.48
C LYS A 145 -10.71 18.74 -5.61
N THR A 146 -10.82 18.07 -6.75
CA THR A 146 -10.35 16.69 -6.96
C THR A 146 -9.20 16.58 -7.96
N GLU A 147 -8.60 17.70 -8.35
CA GLU A 147 -7.49 17.74 -9.31
C GLU A 147 -6.29 16.88 -8.87
N ALA A 148 -5.94 16.92 -7.57
CA ALA A 148 -4.88 16.08 -7.01
C ALA A 148 -5.15 14.57 -7.15
N LEU A 149 -6.42 14.15 -7.08
CA LEU A 149 -6.80 12.75 -7.29
C LEU A 149 -6.59 12.34 -8.75
N ASN A 150 -6.94 13.20 -9.70
CA ASN A 150 -6.73 12.91 -11.12
C ASN A 150 -5.24 12.73 -11.46
N GLY A 151 -4.36 13.53 -10.85
CA GLY A 151 -2.91 13.40 -11.02
C GLY A 151 -2.39 12.03 -10.56
N VAL A 152 -2.83 11.56 -9.39
CA VAL A 152 -2.46 10.24 -8.85
C VAL A 152 -3.07 9.11 -9.70
N ILE A 153 -4.33 9.23 -10.13
CA ILE A 153 -4.98 8.27 -11.03
C ILE A 153 -4.16 8.12 -12.32
N HIS A 154 -3.78 9.23 -12.95
CA HIS A 154 -3.05 9.21 -14.21
C HIS A 154 -1.65 8.61 -14.04
N GLY A 155 -0.92 9.06 -13.02
CA GLY A 155 0.42 8.53 -12.72
C GLY A 155 0.40 7.03 -12.43
N TRP A 156 -0.55 6.56 -11.60
CA TRP A 156 -0.65 5.15 -11.26
C TRP A 156 -1.08 4.28 -12.43
N SER A 157 -1.94 4.80 -13.32
CA SER A 157 -2.33 4.12 -14.56
C SER A 157 -1.14 3.94 -15.51
N ILE A 158 -0.26 4.94 -15.64
CA ILE A 158 0.97 4.79 -16.43
C ILE A 158 1.87 3.71 -15.83
N ILE A 159 2.04 3.72 -14.50
CA ILE A 159 2.85 2.73 -13.79
C ILE A 159 2.34 1.31 -14.07
N ILE A 160 1.02 1.07 -14.04
CA ILE A 160 0.50 -0.28 -14.26
C ILE A 160 0.63 -0.74 -15.72
N VAL A 161 0.53 0.19 -16.68
CA VAL A 161 0.79 -0.10 -18.09
C VAL A 161 2.26 -0.47 -18.31
N ILE A 162 3.19 0.28 -17.71
CA ILE A 162 4.62 -0.04 -17.78
C ILE A 162 4.89 -1.41 -17.13
N ASP A 163 4.31 -1.68 -15.97
CA ASP A 163 4.47 -2.95 -15.26
C ASP A 163 3.89 -4.14 -16.06
N LEU A 164 2.79 -3.93 -16.79
CA LEU A 164 2.25 -4.90 -17.74
C LEU A 164 3.21 -5.17 -18.90
N ILE A 165 3.81 -4.13 -19.49
CA ILE A 165 4.80 -4.27 -20.57
C ILE A 165 6.01 -5.07 -20.07
N ILE A 166 6.49 -4.79 -18.86
CA ILE A 166 7.61 -5.53 -18.23
C ILE A 166 7.21 -6.99 -18.00
N CYS A 167 5.99 -7.25 -17.50
CA CYS A 167 5.48 -8.60 -17.29
C CYS A 167 5.46 -9.41 -18.60
N ILE A 168 4.97 -8.80 -19.69
CA ILE A 168 4.95 -9.41 -21.03
C ILE A 168 6.38 -9.65 -21.51
N THR A 169 7.28 -8.70 -21.29
CA THR A 169 8.69 -8.81 -21.69
C THR A 169 9.39 -9.98 -21.01
N TYR A 170 9.17 -10.20 -19.70
CA TYR A 170 9.73 -11.36 -18.99
C TYR A 170 9.10 -12.70 -19.38
N PHE A 171 7.92 -12.69 -19.98
CA PHE A 171 7.31 -13.89 -20.54
C PHE A 171 7.91 -14.23 -21.91
N ILE A 172 8.16 -13.22 -22.74
CA ILE A 172 8.80 -13.37 -24.07
C ILE A 172 10.29 -13.67 -23.93
N TRP A 173 10.97 -13.00 -22.99
CA TRP A 173 12.40 -13.11 -22.74
C TRP A 173 12.68 -13.46 -21.28
N PRO A 174 12.51 -14.74 -20.89
CA PRO A 174 12.72 -15.16 -19.52
C PRO A 174 14.15 -14.85 -19.08
N PRO A 175 14.34 -14.24 -17.89
CA PRO A 175 15.68 -13.90 -17.40
C PRO A 175 16.49 -15.18 -17.23
N LYS A 176 17.62 -15.24 -17.93
CA LYS A 176 18.59 -16.34 -17.84
C LYS A 176 19.20 -16.40 -16.45
N GLU A 177 19.51 -17.61 -16.00
CA GLU A 177 20.27 -17.85 -14.76
C GLU A 177 21.56 -17.04 -14.76
N LYS A 178 21.81 -16.33 -13.65
CA LYS A 178 23.10 -15.68 -13.35
C LYS A 178 23.88 -16.54 -12.37
#